data_AF-A0AAN6EGI8-F1
#
_entry.id   AF-A0AAN6EGI8-F1
#
_cell.length_a   1.000
_cell.length_b   1.000
_cell.length_c   1.000
_cell.angle_alpha   90.00
_cell.angle_beta   90.00
_cell.angle_gamma   90.00
#
_symmetry.space_group_name_H-M   'P 1'
#
loop_
_entity.id
_entity.type
_entity.pdbx_description
1 polymer ?
#
loop_
_entity_poly.entity_id
_entity_poly.type
_entity_poly.pdbx_seq_one_letter_code
_entity_poly.pdbx_strand_id
1 'polypeptide(L)'
;MSSSIAMLGTSGVCDASMHAQATRDDARSSVFGRHCALGTHQPFPDQQTKSFKETKPCRESELYKDPDAHSKPDSRKETEPSFYSEEVDRFAALDQQPVTLHHLLETCAPPLTRSKLLANAQFLARERPVRYAKRVKLFQRLPYIVNLNPHIHNVYQAYYANFIESQGFSRVENMEDEH
;
A
#
# COMPACT_ATOMS: atom_id res chain seq x y z
N MET A 1 52.95 3.24 -32.45
CA MET A 1 53.21 4.46 -31.66
C MET A 1 53.38 5.63 -32.62
N SER A 2 52.34 6.43 -32.81
CA SER A 2 52.45 7.83 -33.23
C SER A 2 51.09 8.48 -33.09
N SER A 3 50.97 9.31 -32.07
CA SER A 3 49.86 10.21 -31.82
C SER A 3 49.93 11.39 -32.80
N SER A 4 48.78 11.87 -33.26
CA SER A 4 48.65 13.26 -33.68
C SER A 4 47.23 13.74 -33.39
N ILE A 5 47.16 14.52 -32.31
CA ILE A 5 46.06 15.37 -31.91
C ILE A 5 46.21 16.68 -32.68
N ALA A 6 45.14 17.12 -33.34
CA ALA A 6 44.99 18.50 -33.80
C ALA A 6 43.85 19.14 -33.00
N MET A 7 44.21 20.13 -32.19
CA MET A 7 43.34 21.12 -31.54
C MET A 7 43.43 22.43 -32.36
N LEU A 8 42.54 23.37 -32.00
CA LEU A 8 42.31 24.75 -32.50
C LEU A 8 41.09 24.83 -33.45
N GLY A 9 40.05 25.63 -33.20
CA GLY A 9 39.78 26.65 -32.20
C GLY A 9 38.73 27.64 -32.73
N THR A 10 38.26 28.54 -31.86
CA THR A 10 37.47 29.78 -32.12
C THR A 10 35.96 29.58 -32.32
N SER A 11 35.14 29.87 -31.29
CA SER A 11 34.60 31.18 -30.86
C SER A 11 33.36 31.60 -31.65
N GLY A 12 32.21 31.53 -31.00
CA GLY A 12 30.94 32.07 -31.48
C GLY A 12 30.07 32.42 -30.29
N VAL A 13 30.32 33.60 -29.71
CA VAL A 13 29.45 34.23 -28.73
C VAL A 13 28.38 34.97 -29.52
N CYS A 14 27.13 34.53 -29.40
CA CYS A 14 25.97 35.29 -29.85
C CYS A 14 24.98 35.34 -28.68
N ASP A 15 25.10 36.40 -27.90
CA ASP A 15 24.09 36.89 -26.98
C ASP A 15 22.76 37.09 -27.72
N ALA A 16 21.74 36.35 -27.32
CA ALA A 16 20.35 36.66 -27.64
C ALA A 16 19.58 36.74 -26.33
N SER A 17 19.73 37.89 -25.70
CA SER A 17 18.80 38.42 -24.70
C SER A 17 17.39 38.47 -25.30
N MET A 18 16.50 37.62 -24.81
CA MET A 18 15.06 37.90 -24.79
C MET A 18 14.51 37.50 -23.42
N HIS A 19 14.38 38.51 -22.57
CA HIS A 19 13.53 38.47 -21.39
C HIS A 19 12.07 38.27 -21.83
N ALA A 20 11.59 37.04 -21.75
CA ALA A 20 10.16 36.76 -21.78
C ALA A 20 9.58 37.01 -20.38
N GLN A 21 9.00 38.20 -20.21
CA GLN A 21 8.16 38.55 -19.08
C GLN A 21 6.92 37.65 -19.13
N ALA A 22 6.82 36.69 -18.22
CA ALA A 22 5.57 35.98 -17.97
C ALA A 22 4.67 36.89 -17.13
N THR A 23 3.80 37.63 -17.79
CA THR A 23 2.71 38.36 -17.15
C THR A 23 1.77 37.35 -16.50
N ARG A 24 1.53 37.54 -15.20
CA ARG A 24 0.43 36.90 -14.48
C ARG A 24 -0.85 37.53 -15.01
N ASP A 25 -1.51 36.87 -15.95
CA ASP A 25 -2.84 37.23 -16.39
C ASP A 25 -3.88 36.30 -15.76
N ASP A 26 -4.72 36.95 -14.95
CA ASP A 26 -5.91 36.45 -14.30
C ASP A 26 -6.86 35.73 -15.28
N ALA A 27 -7.09 34.44 -15.04
CA ALA A 27 -8.28 33.74 -15.53
C ALA A 27 -9.16 33.34 -14.34
N ARG A 28 -9.60 34.35 -13.59
CA ARG A 28 -10.80 34.26 -12.75
C ARG A 28 -11.98 34.80 -13.54
N SER A 29 -13.05 34.02 -13.56
CA SER A 29 -14.40 34.37 -14.01
C SER A 29 -14.72 34.09 -15.49
N SER A 30 -15.45 33.00 -15.74
CA SER A 30 -16.66 32.99 -16.57
C SER A 30 -17.16 31.56 -16.79
N VAL A 31 -17.86 30.99 -15.79
CA VAL A 31 -18.96 30.05 -16.03
C VAL A 31 -20.02 30.28 -14.92
N PHE A 32 -20.59 31.49 -14.91
CA PHE A 32 -21.88 31.70 -14.26
C PHE A 32 -22.95 31.39 -15.30
N GLY A 33 -23.72 30.33 -15.08
CA GLY A 33 -24.79 29.95 -16.02
C GLY A 33 -25.21 28.49 -15.99
N ARG A 34 -25.36 27.88 -14.82
CA ARG A 34 -26.33 26.79 -14.67
C ARG A 34 -27.20 27.09 -13.46
N HIS A 35 -28.41 27.52 -13.78
CA HIS A 35 -29.49 27.66 -12.82
C HIS A 35 -29.72 26.31 -12.14
N CYS A 36 -29.57 26.25 -10.82
CA CYS A 36 -30.19 25.19 -10.04
C CYS A 36 -31.71 25.43 -10.10
N ALA A 37 -32.37 24.79 -11.05
CA ALA A 37 -33.81 24.65 -11.00
C ALA A 37 -34.16 23.89 -9.71
N LEU A 38 -35.01 24.49 -8.90
CA LEU A 38 -35.55 23.95 -7.66
C LEU A 38 -36.17 22.58 -7.94
N GLY A 39 -35.46 21.52 -7.58
CA GLY A 39 -36.01 20.18 -7.51
C GLY A 39 -36.96 20.13 -6.34
N THR A 40 -38.26 20.14 -6.62
CA THR A 40 -39.30 19.79 -5.66
C THR A 40 -38.98 18.41 -5.10
N HIS A 41 -38.79 18.33 -3.78
CA HIS A 41 -38.67 17.08 -3.05
C HIS A 41 -39.99 16.31 -3.21
N GLN A 42 -40.06 15.40 -4.19
CA GLN A 42 -41.17 14.46 -4.29
C GLN A 42 -41.06 13.47 -3.13
N PRO A 43 -42.09 13.32 -2.28
CA PRO A 43 -42.11 12.26 -1.29
C PRO A 43 -42.08 10.91 -2.00
N PHE A 44 -41.28 9.97 -1.50
CA PHE A 44 -41.28 8.60 -1.95
C PHE A 44 -42.69 7.99 -1.78
N PRO A 45 -43.22 7.28 -2.78
CA PRO A 45 -44.54 6.65 -2.67
C PRO A 45 -44.51 5.51 -1.63
N ASP A 46 -45.47 5.56 -0.70
CA ASP A 46 -45.76 4.48 0.24
C ASP A 46 -46.14 3.21 -0.52
N GLN A 47 -45.17 2.30 -0.67
CA GLN A 47 -45.48 0.96 -1.14
C GLN A 47 -46.08 0.15 0.00
N GLN A 48 -47.36 -0.18 -0.17
CA GLN A 48 -48.14 -1.11 0.64
C GLN A 48 -47.30 -2.29 1.13
N THR A 49 -47.31 -2.50 2.44
CA THR A 49 -46.77 -3.68 3.12
C THR A 49 -47.55 -4.92 2.70
N LYS A 50 -47.14 -5.56 1.62
CA LYS A 50 -47.58 -6.92 1.29
C LYS A 50 -46.91 -7.86 2.29
N SER A 51 -47.74 -8.57 3.05
CA SER A 51 -47.41 -9.61 4.03
C SER A 51 -46.17 -10.41 3.60
N PHE A 52 -45.02 -10.03 4.15
CA PHE A 52 -43.79 -10.77 4.03
C PHE A 52 -43.93 -11.97 4.97
N LYS A 53 -44.06 -13.17 4.40
CA LYS A 53 -44.02 -14.40 5.19
C LYS A 53 -42.69 -14.41 5.95
N GLU A 54 -42.76 -14.46 7.28
CA GLU A 54 -41.61 -14.49 8.18
C GLU A 54 -40.61 -15.56 7.73
N THR A 55 -39.58 -15.13 7.01
CA THR A 55 -38.33 -15.87 6.97
C THR A 55 -37.67 -15.72 8.33
N LYS A 56 -37.32 -16.86 8.94
CA LYS A 56 -36.68 -16.97 10.24
C LYS A 56 -35.58 -15.92 10.39
N PRO A 57 -35.49 -15.24 11.55
CA PRO A 57 -34.44 -14.27 11.78
C PRO A 57 -33.08 -14.95 11.58
N CYS A 58 -32.18 -14.29 10.85
CA CYS A 58 -30.77 -14.58 10.94
C CYS A 58 -30.45 -14.65 12.43
N ARG A 59 -30.07 -15.83 12.92
CA ARG A 59 -29.66 -16.01 14.29
C ARG A 59 -28.51 -15.04 14.51
N GLU A 60 -28.80 -13.96 15.22
CA GLU A 60 -27.82 -13.15 15.89
C GLU A 60 -27.07 -14.12 16.79
N SER A 61 -25.91 -14.57 16.30
CA SER A 61 -24.95 -15.23 17.17
C SER A 61 -24.45 -14.12 18.08
N GLU A 62 -25.08 -14.03 19.24
CA GLU A 62 -24.60 -13.36 20.44
C GLU A 62 -23.08 -13.51 20.52
N LEU A 63 -22.37 -12.45 20.17
CA LEU A 63 -21.01 -12.26 20.67
C LEU A 63 -20.58 -10.80 20.54
N TYR A 64 -21.39 -9.90 21.09
CA TYR A 64 -20.81 -8.74 21.76
C TYR A 64 -20.04 -9.31 22.96
N LYS A 65 -18.76 -9.63 22.75
CA LYS A 65 -17.87 -10.11 23.80
C LYS A 65 -17.74 -9.02 24.85
N ASP A 66 -17.91 -9.41 26.10
CA ASP A 66 -17.65 -8.58 27.28
C ASP A 66 -16.34 -7.79 27.13
N PRO A 67 -16.32 -6.50 27.53
CA PRO A 67 -15.14 -5.64 27.39
C PRO A 67 -13.94 -6.05 28.27
N ASP A 68 -14.08 -7.09 29.11
CA ASP A 68 -13.06 -7.53 30.07
C ASP A 68 -12.59 -8.98 29.86
N ALA A 69 -12.87 -9.58 28.70
CA ALA A 69 -12.29 -10.86 28.36
C ALA A 69 -10.82 -10.68 27.96
N HIS A 70 -9.91 -10.83 28.94
CA HIS A 70 -8.51 -11.11 28.70
C HIS A 70 -8.41 -12.26 27.69
N SER A 71 -8.20 -11.89 26.42
CA SER A 71 -7.81 -12.83 25.38
C SER A 71 -6.57 -13.53 25.89
N LYS A 72 -6.68 -14.85 26.05
CA LYS A 72 -5.57 -15.78 26.24
C LYS A 72 -4.38 -15.23 25.44
N PRO A 73 -3.25 -14.87 26.07
CA PRO A 73 -2.16 -14.22 25.35
C PRO A 73 -1.80 -15.14 24.20
N ASP A 74 -1.97 -14.63 22.98
CA ASP A 74 -1.49 -15.30 21.79
C ASP A 74 0.00 -15.53 22.04
N SER A 75 0.44 -16.79 22.07
CA SER A 75 1.82 -17.16 22.38
C SER A 75 2.82 -16.68 21.32
N ARG A 76 2.40 -15.83 20.39
CA ARG A 76 3.27 -14.98 19.60
C ARG A 76 4.11 -14.13 20.55
N LYS A 77 5.40 -14.48 20.64
CA LYS A 77 6.43 -13.74 21.36
C LYS A 77 6.16 -12.24 21.23
N GLU A 78 5.88 -11.57 22.35
CA GLU A 78 5.73 -10.13 22.43
C GLU A 78 7.05 -9.51 21.98
N THR A 79 7.15 -9.27 20.68
CA THR A 79 8.32 -8.68 20.07
C THR A 79 8.06 -7.19 20.18
N GLU A 80 8.41 -6.62 21.33
CA GLU A 80 8.22 -5.21 21.58
C GLU A 80 8.87 -4.41 20.45
N PRO A 81 8.09 -3.63 19.68
CA PRO A 81 8.62 -2.90 18.55
C PRO A 81 9.58 -1.82 19.05
N SER A 82 10.88 -1.97 18.74
CA SER A 82 11.78 -0.84 18.87
C SER A 82 11.31 0.25 17.91
N PHE A 83 11.01 1.44 18.45
CA PHE A 83 10.40 2.53 17.69
C PHE A 83 11.26 2.99 16.49
N TYR A 84 12.56 2.66 16.49
CA TYR A 84 13.48 2.91 15.38
C TYR A 84 14.47 1.75 15.24
N SER A 85 14.15 0.78 14.38
CA SER A 85 15.12 -0.22 13.94
C SER A 85 15.71 0.15 12.59
N GLU A 86 17.04 0.18 12.51
CA GLU A 86 17.79 0.47 11.28
C GLU A 86 17.45 -0.52 10.15
N GLU A 87 17.13 -1.76 10.52
CA GLU A 87 16.71 -2.79 9.57
C GLU A 87 15.41 -2.43 8.85
N VAL A 88 14.42 -1.90 9.58
CA VAL A 88 13.15 -1.49 8.96
C VAL A 88 13.40 -0.31 8.02
N ASP A 89 14.27 0.64 8.39
CA ASP A 89 14.67 1.73 7.48
C ASP A 89 15.34 1.21 6.21
N ARG A 90 16.28 0.26 6.34
CA ARG A 90 16.97 -0.36 5.21
C ARG A 90 16.00 -1.03 4.24
N PHE A 91 15.08 -1.85 4.73
CA PHE A 91 14.11 -2.55 3.87
C PHE A 91 13.02 -1.61 3.33
N ALA A 92 12.63 -0.57 4.08
CA ALA A 92 11.63 0.39 3.62
C ALA A 92 12.14 1.30 2.50
N ALA A 93 13.46 1.54 2.45
CA ALA A 93 14.13 2.28 1.38
C ALA A 93 14.17 1.52 0.05
N LEU A 94 14.09 0.18 0.07
CA LEU A 94 14.03 -0.63 -1.15
C LEU A 94 12.72 -0.40 -1.90
N ASP A 95 12.74 -0.48 -3.22
CA ASP A 95 11.54 -0.34 -4.04
C ASP A 95 10.68 -1.60 -4.00
N GLN A 96 9.37 -1.41 -3.87
CA GLN A 96 8.39 -2.49 -3.92
C GLN A 96 8.07 -2.79 -5.39
N GLN A 97 8.18 -4.06 -5.81
CA GLN A 97 7.84 -4.44 -7.17
C GLN A 97 6.31 -4.46 -7.37
N PRO A 98 5.75 -3.67 -8.30
CA PRO A 98 4.33 -3.71 -8.61
C PRO A 98 4.01 -5.01 -9.37
N VAL A 99 2.85 -5.60 -9.06
CA VAL A 99 2.38 -6.82 -9.71
C VAL A 99 1.15 -6.48 -10.54
N THR A 100 1.18 -6.83 -11.83
CA THR A 100 0.06 -6.56 -12.75
C THR A 100 -0.93 -7.72 -12.78
N LEU A 101 -2.18 -7.42 -13.14
CA LEU A 101 -3.22 -8.45 -13.29
C LEU A 101 -2.83 -9.50 -14.33
N HIS A 102 -2.27 -9.07 -15.48
CA HIS A 102 -1.79 -9.98 -16.51
C HIS A 102 -0.73 -10.95 -15.96
N HIS A 103 0.24 -10.44 -15.19
CA HIS A 103 1.29 -11.27 -14.60
C HIS A 103 0.71 -12.33 -13.66
N LEU A 104 -0.25 -11.99 -12.80
CA LEU A 104 -0.91 -12.95 -11.91
C LEU A 104 -1.65 -14.04 -12.67
N LEU A 105 -2.34 -13.68 -13.76
CA LEU A 105 -3.04 -14.67 -14.59
C LEU A 105 -2.04 -15.60 -15.29
N GLU A 106 -0.85 -15.13 -15.64
CA GLU A 106 0.18 -15.96 -16.27
C GLU A 106 0.92 -16.86 -15.27
N THR A 107 1.24 -16.37 -14.07
CA THR A 107 2.07 -17.08 -13.09
C THR A 107 1.28 -17.91 -12.09
N CYS A 108 0.00 -17.60 -11.85
CA CYS A 108 -0.84 -18.28 -10.85
C CYS A 108 -2.01 -19.07 -11.45
N ALA A 109 -2.25 -19.02 -12.77
CA ALA A 109 -3.33 -19.82 -13.37
C ALA A 109 -3.04 -21.33 -13.32
N PRO A 110 -4.03 -22.16 -12.96
CA PRO A 110 -3.93 -23.61 -13.08
C PRO A 110 -3.83 -24.08 -14.55
N PRO A 111 -3.09 -25.17 -14.84
CA PRO A 111 -2.27 -25.95 -13.90
C PRO A 111 -0.94 -25.26 -13.58
N LEU A 112 -0.61 -25.15 -12.29
CA LEU A 112 0.62 -24.51 -11.84
C LEU A 112 1.81 -25.46 -12.03
N THR A 113 2.76 -25.06 -12.88
CA THR A 113 4.02 -25.80 -13.06
C THR A 113 4.95 -25.56 -11.87
N ARG A 114 5.71 -26.59 -11.46
CA ARG A 114 6.70 -26.50 -10.37
C ARG A 114 7.65 -25.30 -10.51
N SER A 115 8.11 -25.01 -11.72
CA SER A 115 8.98 -23.85 -12.00
C SER A 115 8.31 -22.51 -11.70
N LYS A 116 7.02 -22.34 -12.00
CA LYS A 116 6.26 -21.12 -11.70
C LYS A 116 6.02 -20.97 -10.20
N LEU A 117 5.74 -22.08 -9.51
CA LEU A 117 5.58 -22.09 -8.06
C LEU A 117 6.87 -21.62 -7.36
N LEU A 118 8.02 -22.20 -7.74
CA LEU A 118 9.33 -21.79 -7.21
C LEU A 118 9.63 -20.31 -7.49
N ALA A 119 9.34 -19.82 -8.70
CA ALA A 119 9.52 -18.42 -9.04
C ALA A 119 8.64 -17.49 -8.17
N ASN A 120 7.39 -17.89 -7.92
CA ASN A 120 6.48 -17.16 -7.03
C ASN A 120 6.97 -17.16 -5.59
N ALA A 121 7.46 -18.29 -5.07
CA ALA A 121 8.02 -18.39 -3.73
C ALA A 121 9.25 -17.49 -3.56
N GLN A 122 10.18 -17.51 -4.52
CA GLN A 122 11.36 -16.65 -4.54
C GLN A 122 11.00 -15.17 -4.63
N PHE A 123 9.97 -14.82 -5.41
CA PHE A 123 9.45 -13.46 -5.49
C PHE A 123 8.91 -13.00 -4.13
N LEU A 124 8.06 -13.80 -3.49
CA LEU A 124 7.48 -13.46 -2.19
C LEU A 124 8.53 -13.36 -1.08
N ALA A 125 9.53 -14.24 -1.05
CA ALA A 125 10.60 -14.20 -0.06
C ALA A 125 11.36 -12.88 -0.08
N ARG A 126 11.56 -12.29 -1.26
CA ARG A 126 12.23 -11.00 -1.43
C ARG A 126 11.29 -9.81 -1.16
N GLU A 127 10.05 -9.89 -1.62
CA GLU A 127 9.09 -8.78 -1.58
C GLU A 127 8.40 -8.58 -0.22
N ARG A 128 8.05 -9.68 0.46
CA ARG A 128 7.33 -9.63 1.74
C ARG A 128 8.02 -8.76 2.80
N PRO A 129 9.33 -8.91 3.10
CA PRO A 129 10.01 -8.06 4.09
C PRO A 129 9.98 -6.58 3.70
N VAL A 130 10.16 -6.25 2.42
CA VAL A 130 10.10 -4.86 1.91
C VAL A 130 8.72 -4.26 2.15
N ARG A 131 7.65 -5.00 1.82
CA ARG A 131 6.27 -4.54 1.99
C ARG A 131 5.92 -4.33 3.46
N TYR A 132 6.31 -5.24 4.34
CA TYR A 132 6.06 -5.08 5.78
C TYR A 132 6.86 -3.90 6.36
N ALA A 133 8.14 -3.75 6.01
CA ALA A 133 8.94 -2.62 6.48
C ALA A 133 8.33 -1.26 6.08
N LYS A 134 7.87 -1.13 4.83
CA LYS A 134 7.17 0.08 4.38
C LYS A 134 5.89 0.36 5.17
N ARG A 135 5.11 -0.68 5.50
CA ARG A 135 3.89 -0.55 6.31
C ARG A 135 4.21 -0.16 7.76
N VAL A 136 5.23 -0.77 8.37
CA VAL A 136 5.72 -0.40 9.70
C VAL A 136 6.15 1.09 9.71
N LYS A 137 6.89 1.53 8.69
CA LYS A 137 7.26 2.96 8.54
C LYS A 137 6.05 3.87 8.37
N LEU A 138 5.00 3.42 7.67
CA LEU A 138 3.78 4.21 7.54
C LEU A 138 3.14 4.47 8.91
N PHE A 139 3.07 3.47 9.79
CA PHE A 139 2.58 3.64 11.17
C PHE A 139 3.47 4.58 11.99
N GLN A 140 4.79 4.45 11.88
CA GLN A 140 5.75 5.36 12.56
C GLN A 140 5.64 6.81 12.11
N ARG A 141 5.15 7.07 10.89
CA ARG A 141 4.94 8.42 10.33
C ARG A 141 3.58 9.01 10.68
N LEU A 142 2.66 8.24 11.25
CA LEU A 142 1.37 8.78 11.69
C LEU A 142 1.57 9.76 12.86
N PRO A 143 0.66 10.74 13.03
CA PRO A 143 0.65 11.57 14.24
C PRO A 143 0.57 10.70 15.49
N TYR A 144 1.35 11.06 16.52
CA TYR A 144 1.47 10.27 17.75
C TYR A 144 0.11 9.88 18.36
N ILE A 145 -0.84 10.82 18.40
CA ILE A 145 -2.19 10.60 18.93
C ILE A 145 -2.95 9.47 18.24
N VAL A 146 -2.69 9.21 16.96
CA VAL A 146 -3.33 8.13 16.20
C VAL A 146 -2.71 6.79 16.56
N ASN A 147 -1.38 6.76 16.74
CA ASN A 147 -0.66 5.53 17.10
C ASN A 147 -0.94 5.06 18.53
N LEU A 148 -1.48 5.94 19.39
CA LEU A 148 -1.93 5.60 20.74
C LEU A 148 -3.25 4.81 20.77
N ASN A 149 -4.00 4.76 19.66
CA ASN A 149 -5.23 3.98 19.63
C ASN A 149 -4.87 2.48 19.73
N PRO A 150 -5.42 1.73 20.70
CA PRO A 150 -5.06 0.33 20.93
C PRO A 150 -5.33 -0.58 19.73
N HIS A 151 -6.35 -0.29 18.92
CA HIS A 151 -6.64 -1.05 17.71
C HIS A 151 -5.60 -0.83 16.62
N ILE A 152 -5.15 0.42 16.45
CA ILE A 152 -4.10 0.77 15.48
C ILE A 152 -2.75 0.21 15.96
N HIS A 153 -2.48 0.33 17.26
CA HIS A 153 -1.28 -0.19 17.88
C HIS A 153 -1.15 -1.71 17.74
N ASN A 154 -2.23 -2.47 17.94
CA ASN A 154 -2.24 -3.92 17.72
C ASN A 154 -1.88 -4.26 16.26
N VAL A 155 -2.47 -3.55 15.29
CA VAL A 155 -2.13 -3.74 13.87
C VAL A 155 -0.66 -3.42 13.61
N TYR A 156 -0.13 -2.34 14.18
CA TYR A 156 1.29 -1.99 14.11
C TYR A 156 2.19 -3.11 14.64
N GLN A 157 1.87 -3.64 15.82
CA GLN A 157 2.58 -4.78 16.43
C GLN A 157 2.53 -6.02 15.53
N ALA A 158 1.37 -6.33 14.94
CA ALA A 158 1.21 -7.46 14.02
C ALA A 158 2.09 -7.31 12.77
N TYR A 159 2.13 -6.11 12.16
CA TYR A 159 3.02 -5.86 11.01
C TYR A 159 4.50 -5.95 11.40
N TYR A 160 4.87 -5.47 12.59
CA TYR A 160 6.24 -5.57 13.08
C TYR A 160 6.65 -7.03 13.34
N ALA A 161 5.79 -7.82 14.00
CA ALA A 161 6.03 -9.25 14.23
C ALA A 161 6.22 -10.01 12.91
N ASN A 162 5.34 -9.77 11.93
CA ASN A 162 5.44 -10.38 10.61
C ASN A 162 6.72 -9.97 9.86
N PHE A 163 7.20 -8.74 10.06
CA PHE A 163 8.47 -8.29 9.50
C PHE A 163 9.65 -9.07 10.11
N ILE A 164 9.69 -9.21 11.43
CA ILE A 164 10.74 -9.97 12.13
C ILE A 164 10.72 -11.43 11.70
N GLU A 165 9.54 -12.06 11.68
CA GLU A 165 9.36 -13.42 11.19
C GLU A 165 9.87 -13.56 9.74
N SER A 166 9.58 -12.57 8.89
CA SER A 166 9.99 -12.60 7.49
C SER A 166 11.52 -12.60 7.27
N GLN A 167 12.31 -12.13 8.24
CA GLN A 167 13.78 -12.18 8.19
C GLN A 167 14.34 -13.59 8.44
N GLY A 168 13.56 -14.47 9.08
CA GLY A 168 13.99 -15.83 9.40
C GLY A 168 13.91 -16.82 8.22
N PHE A 169 13.29 -16.43 7.12
CA PHE A 169 13.15 -17.30 5.95
C PHE A 169 14.42 -17.29 5.11
N SER A 170 15.01 -18.47 4.91
CA SER A 170 16.13 -18.66 3.98
C SER A 170 15.71 -18.42 2.53
N ARG A 171 16.69 -18.20 1.66
CA ARG A 171 16.46 -18.14 0.21
C ARG A 171 15.98 -19.52 -0.27
N VAL A 172 14.79 -19.56 -0.87
CA VAL A 172 14.22 -20.76 -1.48
C VAL A 172 15.01 -21.10 -2.75
N GLU A 173 15.84 -22.14 -2.72
CA GLU A 173 16.66 -22.55 -3.87
C GLU A 173 16.08 -23.77 -4.57
N ASN A 174 15.49 -24.69 -3.81
CA ASN A 174 14.91 -25.93 -4.32
C ASN A 174 13.45 -26.08 -3.90
N MET A 175 12.72 -26.96 -4.59
CA MET A 175 11.32 -27.29 -4.29
C MET A 175 11.14 -27.95 -2.90
N GLU A 176 12.22 -28.46 -2.33
CA GLU A 176 12.25 -29.09 -1.00
C GLU A 176 12.26 -28.06 0.13
N ASP A 177 12.60 -26.80 -0.17
CA ASP A 177 12.64 -25.69 0.78
C ASP A 177 11.25 -25.06 1.04
N GLU A 178 10.18 -25.58 0.42
CA GLU A 178 8.79 -25.10 0.59
C GLU A 178 8.08 -25.63 1.86
N HIS A 179 8.76 -25.70 3.01
CA HIS A 179 8.16 -26.18 4.27
C HIS A 179 8.14 -25.12 5.38
#